data_AF-A0AAP1WBZ2-F1
#
_entry.id   AF-A0AAP1WBZ2-F1
#
_cell.length_a   1.000
_cell.length_b   1.000
_cell.length_c   1.000
_cell.angle_alpha   90.00
_cell.angle_beta   90.00
_cell.angle_gamma   90.00
#
_symmetry.space_group_name_H-M   'P 1'
#
loop_
_entity.id
_entity.type
_entity.pdbx_description
1 polymer ?
#
loop_
_entity_poly.entity_id
_entity_poly.type
_entity_poly.pdbx_seq_one_letter_code
_entity_poly.pdbx_strand_id
1 'polypeptide(L)'
;MATKSNIYKDPRWLSLVEKYKDNWVLAAKELFDIDLSHQQQQIVEAIQPNNAKATVTTPYGIGRPQVLAVISTLYTIMYPDSRTVIVYPKSNVCKRGIVAYVWQCWEALLKKQPFIIEYFKVGDSGLMFNEFWGMCFCNFRLNYEDSIAGHYADHLLFIIVDSAHISDRAYSIVWASMTSGDSRILLTSIPSPEEIGFFYDSHHGRALAEDNPSGVYKAIKLSAEDSPFITQEYLDHFAERYGGRNSDDYRRMILGEFPGIREAVLESDMPKTMRFSMPDGSEWTIPLRVIARHHAQHHAKKHGVTTLEWLKSHTIPLFTADHNAIVEWAKTIPWENVAEYAHMLKPPKDRQEISWLTAEKIIE
;
A
#
# COMPACT_ATOMS: atom_id res chain seq x y z
N MET A 1 15.96 12.16 -42.90
CA MET A 1 15.48 12.08 -41.49
C MET A 1 14.35 13.07 -41.35
N ALA A 2 13.10 12.62 -41.29
CA ALA A 2 11.99 13.52 -40.98
C ALA A 2 12.24 14.12 -39.59
N THR A 3 12.23 15.44 -39.50
CA THR A 3 12.27 16.18 -38.24
C THR A 3 11.17 15.61 -37.35
N LYS A 4 11.53 15.01 -36.20
CA LYS A 4 10.52 14.52 -35.25
C LYS A 4 9.55 15.67 -34.99
N SER A 5 8.29 15.45 -35.33
CA SER A 5 7.23 16.42 -35.09
C SER A 5 7.25 16.79 -33.60
N ASN A 6 7.01 18.06 -33.29
CA ASN A 6 6.94 18.52 -31.91
C ASN A 6 5.51 18.31 -31.41
N ILE A 7 5.30 17.34 -30.51
CA ILE A 7 3.99 17.01 -29.94
C ILE A 7 3.29 18.23 -29.34
N TYR A 8 4.03 19.16 -28.74
CA TYR A 8 3.52 20.39 -28.13
C TYR A 8 2.83 21.33 -29.13
N LYS A 9 3.05 21.12 -30.43
CA LYS A 9 2.47 21.93 -31.51
C LYS A 9 1.49 21.13 -32.37
N ASP A 10 1.25 19.85 -32.07
CA ASP A 10 0.35 19.01 -32.84
C ASP A 10 -1.10 19.28 -32.40
N PRO A 11 -1.95 19.89 -33.25
CA PRO A 11 -3.31 20.23 -32.88
C PRO A 11 -4.16 18.99 -32.54
N ARG A 12 -3.82 17.82 -33.09
CA ARG A 12 -4.51 16.56 -32.80
C ARG A 12 -4.29 16.15 -31.34
N TRP A 13 -3.06 16.29 -30.86
CA TRP A 13 -2.72 16.00 -29.47
C TRP A 13 -3.31 17.04 -28.52
N LEU A 14 -3.23 18.34 -28.85
CA LEU A 14 -3.82 19.40 -28.03
C LEU A 14 -5.33 19.20 -27.84
N SER A 15 -6.06 18.88 -28.92
CA SER A 15 -7.49 18.59 -28.87
C SER A 15 -7.82 17.35 -28.04
N LEU A 16 -6.98 16.31 -28.11
CA LEU A 16 -7.11 15.12 -27.27
C LEU A 16 -6.94 15.45 -25.79
N VAL A 17 -5.90 16.20 -25.44
CA VAL A 17 -5.64 16.59 -24.03
C VAL A 17 -6.75 17.47 -23.51
N GLU A 18 -7.16 18.50 -24.25
CA GLU A 18 -8.25 19.41 -23.87
C GLU A 18 -9.55 18.66 -23.56
N LYS A 19 -9.90 17.66 -24.37
CA LYS A 19 -11.13 16.89 -24.17
C LYS A 19 -11.11 15.99 -22.93
N TYR A 20 -9.97 15.37 -22.62
CA TYR A 20 -9.92 14.23 -21.71
C TYR A 20 -9.12 14.46 -20.42
N LYS A 21 -8.26 15.48 -20.34
CA LYS A 21 -7.36 15.68 -19.19
C LYS A 21 -8.08 15.74 -17.85
N ASP A 22 -9.30 16.30 -17.85
CA ASP A 22 -10.12 16.50 -16.67
C ASP A 22 -11.24 15.44 -16.51
N ASN A 23 -11.27 14.40 -17.36
CA ASN A 23 -12.23 13.31 -17.24
C ASN A 23 -11.63 11.97 -17.71
N TRP A 24 -10.85 11.35 -16.82
CA TRP A 24 -10.17 10.08 -17.11
C TRP A 24 -11.13 8.90 -17.25
N VAL A 25 -12.31 8.96 -16.61
CA VAL A 25 -13.35 7.94 -16.77
C VAL A 25 -13.90 7.95 -18.20
N LEU A 26 -14.22 9.14 -18.74
CA LEU A 26 -14.61 9.30 -20.14
C LEU A 26 -13.49 8.85 -21.08
N ALA A 27 -12.25 9.22 -20.77
CA ALA A 27 -11.10 8.85 -21.58
C ALA A 27 -10.90 7.33 -21.65
N ALA A 28 -11.05 6.63 -20.53
CA ALA A 28 -10.96 5.16 -20.50
C ALA A 28 -12.01 4.52 -21.42
N LYS A 29 -13.24 5.05 -21.41
CA LYS A 29 -14.32 4.56 -22.26
C LYS A 29 -14.07 4.86 -23.74
N GLU A 30 -13.79 6.11 -24.10
CA GLU A 30 -13.75 6.53 -25.50
C GLU A 30 -12.42 6.23 -26.20
N LEU A 31 -11.30 6.22 -25.46
CA LEU A 31 -9.97 5.94 -26.01
C LEU A 31 -9.60 4.46 -25.92
N PHE A 32 -9.99 3.77 -24.84
CA PHE A 32 -9.55 2.40 -24.60
C PHE A 32 -10.66 1.35 -24.73
N ASP A 33 -11.90 1.77 -25.00
CA ASP A 33 -13.08 0.88 -25.01
C ASP A 33 -13.23 0.12 -23.66
N ILE A 34 -12.89 0.77 -22.54
CA ILE A 34 -12.98 0.21 -21.18
C ILE A 34 -14.06 0.98 -20.38
N ASP A 35 -15.18 0.30 -20.09
CA ASP A 35 -16.14 0.78 -19.10
C ASP A 35 -15.65 0.39 -17.68
N LEU A 36 -15.10 1.38 -16.96
CA LEU A 36 -14.65 1.20 -15.58
C LEU A 36 -15.84 0.92 -14.66
N SER A 37 -15.69 -0.05 -13.75
CA SER A 37 -16.67 -0.28 -12.69
C SER A 37 -16.76 0.93 -11.75
N HIS A 38 -17.87 1.06 -11.02
CA HIS A 38 -18.03 2.14 -10.03
C HIS A 38 -16.85 2.22 -9.04
N GLN A 39 -16.34 1.06 -8.60
CA GLN A 39 -15.18 0.99 -7.72
C GLN A 39 -13.87 1.42 -8.40
N GLN A 40 -13.67 1.05 -9.67
CA GLN A 40 -12.50 1.51 -10.44
C GLN A 40 -12.56 3.02 -10.70
N GLN A 41 -13.74 3.58 -10.92
CA GLN A 41 -13.95 5.02 -11.08
C GLN A 41 -13.53 5.78 -9.82
N GLN A 42 -13.86 5.29 -8.62
CA GLN A 42 -13.41 5.90 -7.36
C GLN A 42 -11.88 6.04 -7.28
N ILE A 43 -11.12 5.05 -7.77
CA ILE A 43 -9.65 5.09 -7.80
C ILE A 43 -9.18 6.19 -8.76
N VAL A 44 -9.73 6.21 -9.97
CA VAL A 44 -9.38 7.15 -11.03
C VAL A 44 -9.66 8.59 -10.59
N GLU A 45 -10.87 8.85 -10.09
CA GLU A 45 -11.29 10.17 -9.61
C GLU A 45 -10.51 10.64 -8.39
N ALA A 46 -10.04 9.73 -7.54
CA ALA A 46 -9.24 10.08 -6.37
C ALA A 46 -7.82 10.54 -6.72
N ILE A 47 -7.25 10.05 -7.82
CA ILE A 47 -5.85 10.36 -8.22
C ILE A 47 -5.76 11.32 -9.41
N GLN A 48 -6.86 11.58 -10.13
CA GLN A 48 -6.91 12.54 -11.23
C GLN A 48 -6.55 13.99 -10.82
N PRO A 49 -6.92 14.51 -9.64
CA PRO A 49 -6.58 15.89 -9.27
C PRO A 49 -5.07 16.12 -9.14
N ASN A 50 -4.63 17.35 -9.40
CA ASN A 50 -3.22 17.74 -9.20
C ASN A 50 -2.80 17.54 -7.72
N ASN A 51 -1.58 17.05 -7.51
CA ASN A 51 -1.01 16.81 -6.17
C ASN A 51 -1.82 15.81 -5.30
N ALA A 52 -2.69 15.00 -5.91
CA ALA A 52 -3.55 14.06 -5.21
C ALA A 52 -2.75 12.95 -4.49
N LYS A 53 -3.23 12.60 -3.29
CA LYS A 53 -2.70 11.49 -2.50
C LYS A 53 -3.87 10.58 -2.16
N ALA A 54 -3.92 9.43 -2.80
CA ALA A 54 -4.99 8.45 -2.64
C ALA A 54 -4.43 7.16 -2.05
N THR A 55 -5.20 6.54 -1.18
CA THR A 55 -4.87 5.24 -0.60
C THR A 55 -6.11 4.37 -0.65
N VAL A 56 -5.96 3.16 -1.18
CA VAL A 56 -7.09 2.31 -1.55
C VAL A 56 -6.84 0.90 -1.05
N THR A 57 -7.77 0.35 -0.27
CA THR A 57 -7.78 -1.08 -0.01
C THR A 57 -8.31 -1.80 -1.26
N THR A 58 -7.51 -2.71 -1.80
CA THR A 58 -7.82 -3.43 -3.04
C THR A 58 -7.92 -4.93 -2.75
N PRO A 59 -9.08 -5.44 -2.30
CA PRO A 59 -9.31 -6.88 -2.17
C PRO A 59 -9.26 -7.58 -3.52
N TYR A 60 -9.45 -8.90 -3.53
CA TYR A 60 -9.47 -9.66 -4.77
C TYR A 60 -10.58 -9.20 -5.72
N GLY A 61 -10.36 -9.36 -7.03
CA GLY A 61 -11.43 -9.15 -8.00
C GLY A 61 -11.76 -7.69 -8.35
N ILE A 62 -11.00 -6.70 -7.91
CA ILE A 62 -11.23 -5.28 -8.27
C ILE A 62 -10.80 -4.94 -9.71
N GLY A 63 -10.00 -5.79 -10.36
CA GLY A 63 -9.40 -5.47 -11.65
C GLY A 63 -8.25 -4.47 -11.53
N ARG A 64 -7.50 -4.53 -10.42
CA ARG A 64 -6.40 -3.60 -10.09
C ARG A 64 -5.38 -3.41 -11.25
N PRO A 65 -4.88 -4.45 -11.94
CA PRO A 65 -3.94 -4.24 -13.04
C PRO A 65 -4.52 -3.40 -14.20
N GLN A 66 -5.80 -3.56 -14.52
CA GLN A 66 -6.48 -2.82 -15.60
C GLN A 66 -6.59 -1.33 -15.25
N VAL A 67 -7.11 -0.99 -14.07
CA VAL A 67 -7.28 0.43 -13.67
C VAL A 67 -5.93 1.14 -13.52
N LEU A 68 -4.89 0.46 -13.01
CA LEU A 68 -3.54 1.02 -12.95
C LEU A 68 -2.93 1.25 -14.33
N ALA A 69 -3.18 0.35 -15.30
CA ALA A 69 -2.76 0.54 -16.67
C ALA A 69 -3.47 1.73 -17.33
N VAL A 70 -4.77 1.88 -17.12
CA VAL A 70 -5.57 3.03 -17.61
C VAL A 70 -4.99 4.34 -17.06
N ILE A 71 -4.85 4.45 -15.72
CA ILE A 71 -4.28 5.63 -15.06
C ILE A 71 -2.90 5.97 -15.64
N SER A 72 -2.00 4.98 -15.69
CA SER A 72 -0.62 5.20 -16.14
C SER A 72 -0.54 5.61 -17.61
N THR A 73 -1.39 5.04 -18.46
CA THR A 73 -1.44 5.33 -19.90
C THR A 73 -1.99 6.75 -20.15
N LEU A 74 -3.11 7.10 -19.52
CA LEU A 74 -3.69 8.45 -19.63
C LEU A 74 -2.73 9.50 -19.09
N TYR A 75 -2.12 9.26 -17.92
CA TYR A 75 -1.16 10.19 -17.32
C TYR A 75 0.02 10.42 -18.26
N THR A 76 0.59 9.35 -18.84
CA THR A 76 1.70 9.45 -19.80
C THR A 76 1.32 10.26 -21.04
N ILE A 77 0.11 10.11 -21.57
CA ILE A 77 -0.28 10.80 -22.82
C ILE A 77 -0.66 12.26 -22.59
N MET A 78 -1.36 12.55 -21.49
CA MET A 78 -2.02 13.84 -21.26
C MET A 78 -1.14 14.85 -20.52
N TYR A 79 -0.11 14.38 -19.83
CA TYR A 79 0.77 15.21 -19.02
C TYR A 79 2.17 15.17 -19.62
N PRO A 80 2.61 16.27 -20.25
CA PRO A 80 3.95 16.32 -20.82
C PRO A 80 5.05 16.16 -19.80
N ASP A 81 6.15 15.56 -20.23
CA ASP A 81 7.30 15.26 -19.38
C ASP A 81 6.92 14.54 -18.07
N SER A 82 5.81 13.80 -18.09
CA SER A 82 5.33 13.07 -16.92
C SER A 82 6.13 11.81 -16.66
N ARG A 83 6.22 11.47 -15.38
CA ARG A 83 6.84 10.22 -14.93
C ARG A 83 5.86 9.45 -14.07
N THR A 84 5.50 8.24 -14.49
CA THR A 84 4.74 7.29 -13.67
C THR A 84 5.70 6.25 -13.11
N VAL A 85 5.97 6.29 -11.82
CA VAL A 85 6.83 5.33 -11.12
C VAL A 85 5.96 4.31 -10.40
N ILE A 86 5.98 3.06 -10.88
CA ILE A 86 5.23 1.95 -10.31
C ILE A 86 6.17 1.11 -9.45
N VAL A 87 6.01 1.21 -8.14
CA VAL A 87 6.76 0.42 -7.16
C VAL A 87 5.96 -0.83 -6.83
N TYR A 88 6.58 -1.99 -6.91
CA TYR A 88 5.93 -3.28 -6.65
C TYR A 88 6.90 -4.24 -5.94
N PRO A 89 6.40 -5.15 -5.08
CA PRO A 89 7.24 -6.14 -4.40
C PRO A 89 7.85 -7.14 -5.39
N LYS A 90 8.81 -7.96 -4.91
CA LYS A 90 9.72 -8.81 -5.71
C LYS A 90 9.14 -9.54 -6.95
N SER A 91 7.87 -9.93 -6.96
CA SER A 91 7.26 -10.69 -8.08
C SER A 91 6.99 -9.84 -9.32
N ASN A 92 7.61 -10.21 -10.45
CA ASN A 92 7.34 -9.61 -11.77
C ASN A 92 5.94 -9.93 -12.33
N VAL A 93 5.15 -10.77 -11.66
CA VAL A 93 3.76 -11.05 -12.06
C VAL A 93 2.94 -9.76 -12.10
N CYS A 94 3.11 -8.88 -11.10
CA CYS A 94 2.43 -7.59 -11.04
C CYS A 94 2.75 -6.72 -12.27
N LYS A 95 4.05 -6.53 -12.54
CA LYS A 95 4.53 -5.79 -13.72
C LYS A 95 3.94 -6.34 -15.02
N ARG A 96 4.03 -7.66 -15.24
CA ARG A 96 3.51 -8.29 -16.46
C ARG A 96 2.00 -8.08 -16.63
N GLY A 97 1.24 -8.19 -15.54
CA GLY A 97 -0.19 -7.94 -15.55
C GLY A 97 -0.52 -6.50 -15.98
N ILE A 98 0.12 -5.51 -15.37
CA ILE A 98 -0.10 -4.09 -15.72
C ILE A 98 0.30 -3.83 -17.18
N VAL A 99 1.49 -4.27 -17.61
CA VAL A 99 1.97 -4.06 -18.98
C VAL A 99 1.08 -4.72 -20.03
N ALA A 100 0.50 -5.89 -19.75
CA ALA A 100 -0.47 -6.52 -20.64
C ALA A 100 -1.71 -5.63 -20.87
N TYR A 101 -2.25 -5.01 -19.81
CA TYR A 101 -3.36 -4.07 -19.95
C TYR A 101 -2.93 -2.74 -20.60
N VAL A 102 -1.67 -2.30 -20.43
CA VAL A 102 -1.14 -1.14 -21.18
C VAL A 102 -1.13 -1.43 -22.68
N TRP A 103 -0.75 -2.63 -23.10
CA TRP A 103 -0.84 -3.04 -24.52
C TRP A 103 -2.29 -3.01 -25.02
N GLN A 104 -3.26 -3.48 -24.24
CA GLN A 104 -4.67 -3.39 -24.61
C GLN A 104 -5.14 -1.94 -24.77
N CYS A 105 -4.79 -1.07 -23.83
CA CYS A 105 -5.09 0.36 -23.92
C CYS A 105 -4.45 0.99 -25.18
N TRP A 106 -3.21 0.60 -25.48
CA TRP A 106 -2.46 1.07 -26.64
C TRP A 106 -3.11 0.66 -27.97
N GLU A 107 -3.49 -0.61 -28.11
CA GLU A 107 -4.15 -1.10 -29.32
C GLU A 107 -5.50 -0.42 -29.58
N ALA A 108 -6.29 -0.21 -28.52
CA ALA A 108 -7.55 0.53 -28.62
C ALA A 108 -7.30 2.00 -28.98
N LEU A 109 -6.34 2.66 -28.32
CA LEU A 109 -5.96 4.03 -28.60
C LEU A 109 -5.54 4.24 -30.06
N LEU A 110 -4.69 3.36 -30.60
CA LEU A 110 -4.22 3.49 -31.98
C LEU A 110 -5.33 3.35 -33.02
N LYS A 111 -6.41 2.62 -32.73
CA LYS A 111 -7.59 2.55 -33.61
C LYS A 111 -8.33 3.89 -33.67
N LYS A 112 -8.38 4.63 -32.57
CA LYS A 112 -9.09 5.92 -32.46
C LYS A 112 -8.21 7.10 -32.83
N GLN A 113 -6.92 7.04 -32.47
CA GLN A 113 -5.92 8.10 -32.58
C GLN A 113 -4.60 7.57 -33.16
N PRO A 114 -4.56 7.16 -34.45
CA PRO A 114 -3.40 6.50 -35.04
C PRO A 114 -2.11 7.32 -34.98
N PHE A 115 -2.22 8.65 -34.98
CA PHE A 115 -1.07 9.56 -34.99
C PHE A 115 -0.19 9.47 -33.74
N ILE A 116 -0.71 8.93 -32.63
CA ILE A 116 0.02 8.80 -31.36
C ILE A 116 1.29 7.95 -31.53
N ILE A 117 1.31 7.01 -32.49
CA ILE A 117 2.48 6.16 -32.78
C ILE A 117 3.71 6.96 -33.25
N GLU A 118 3.53 8.19 -33.74
CA GLU A 118 4.63 9.07 -34.13
C GLU A 118 5.46 9.53 -32.92
N TYR A 119 4.89 9.46 -31.71
CA TYR A 119 5.41 10.08 -30.49
C TYR A 119 5.71 9.07 -29.37
N PHE A 120 4.81 8.11 -29.16
CA PHE A 120 4.91 7.16 -28.05
C PHE A 120 5.15 5.74 -28.54
N LYS A 121 5.74 4.93 -27.66
CA LYS A 121 5.96 3.50 -27.87
C LYS A 121 5.66 2.73 -26.60
N VAL A 122 5.12 1.53 -26.74
CA VAL A 122 5.02 0.56 -25.64
C VAL A 122 6.21 -0.38 -25.71
N GLY A 123 6.85 -0.63 -24.57
CA GLY A 123 7.90 -1.63 -24.42
C GLY A 123 7.76 -2.40 -23.11
N ASP A 124 8.83 -3.08 -22.70
CA ASP A 124 8.85 -3.89 -21.46
C ASP A 124 8.59 -3.09 -20.19
N SER A 125 8.80 -1.77 -20.23
CA SER A 125 8.57 -0.84 -19.12
C SER A 125 7.24 -0.10 -19.22
N GLY A 126 6.36 -0.48 -20.15
CA GLY A 126 5.09 0.20 -20.41
C GLY A 126 5.19 1.27 -21.50
N LEU A 127 4.27 2.23 -21.47
CA LEU A 127 4.18 3.33 -22.44
C LEU A 127 5.24 4.40 -22.14
N MET A 128 5.96 4.85 -23.16
CA MET A 128 6.99 5.87 -23.06
C MET A 128 7.00 6.79 -24.29
N PHE A 129 7.28 8.08 -24.07
CA PHE A 129 7.66 9.02 -25.12
C PHE A 129 9.19 9.01 -25.32
N ASN A 130 9.94 9.08 -24.21
CA ASN A 130 11.40 8.95 -24.17
C ASN A 130 11.84 8.33 -22.83
N GLU A 131 13.14 8.33 -22.51
CA GLU A 131 13.65 7.71 -21.26
C GLU A 131 13.20 8.42 -19.98
N PHE A 132 12.84 9.70 -20.06
CA PHE A 132 12.42 10.55 -18.94
C PHE A 132 10.89 10.67 -18.86
N TRP A 133 10.20 10.79 -20.01
CA TRP A 133 8.74 10.88 -20.10
C TRP A 133 8.12 9.50 -20.36
N GLY A 134 7.45 8.97 -19.33
CA GLY A 134 6.67 7.74 -19.41
C GLY A 134 6.64 6.92 -18.14
N MET A 135 6.36 5.63 -18.31
CA MET A 135 6.26 4.65 -17.23
C MET A 135 7.63 4.10 -16.82
N CYS A 136 7.78 3.83 -15.53
CA CYS A 136 8.93 3.19 -14.92
C CYS A 136 8.47 2.18 -13.87
N PHE A 137 9.09 1.00 -13.84
CA PHE A 137 8.76 -0.06 -12.90
C PHE A 137 9.95 -0.30 -11.97
N CYS A 138 9.74 -0.08 -10.67
CA CYS A 138 10.77 -0.21 -9.63
C CYS A 138 10.44 -1.39 -8.73
N ASN A 139 11.36 -2.35 -8.66
CA ASN A 139 11.21 -3.53 -7.82
C ASN A 139 11.62 -3.21 -6.39
N PHE A 140 10.67 -3.26 -5.45
CA PHE A 140 10.99 -3.10 -4.03
C PHE A 140 11.65 -4.37 -3.48
N ARG A 141 12.75 -4.16 -2.75
CA ARG A 141 13.44 -5.17 -1.96
C ARG A 141 13.78 -4.57 -0.61
N LEU A 142 13.37 -5.26 0.45
CA LEU A 142 13.70 -4.88 1.82
C LEU A 142 15.23 -4.81 1.99
N ASN A 143 15.71 -3.77 2.67
CA ASN A 143 17.13 -3.42 2.86
C ASN A 143 17.87 -2.92 1.59
N TYR A 144 17.18 -2.74 0.47
CA TYR A 144 17.71 -2.14 -0.76
C TYR A 144 16.77 -1.04 -1.27
N GLU A 145 16.16 -0.29 -0.35
CA GLU A 145 15.15 0.73 -0.63
C GLU A 145 15.66 1.88 -1.51
N ASP A 146 16.96 2.17 -1.46
CA ASP A 146 17.59 3.27 -2.23
C ASP A 146 17.42 3.08 -3.75
N SER A 147 17.10 1.87 -4.21
CA SER A 147 16.74 1.57 -5.61
C SER A 147 15.47 2.26 -6.12
N ILE A 148 14.63 2.81 -5.22
CA ILE A 148 13.41 3.56 -5.57
C ILE A 148 13.71 5.06 -5.76
N ALA A 149 14.88 5.53 -5.32
CA ALA A 149 15.24 6.95 -5.36
C ALA A 149 15.53 7.47 -6.78
N GLY A 150 15.64 8.79 -6.92
CA GLY A 150 16.17 9.44 -8.12
C GLY A 150 15.14 9.71 -9.22
N HIS A 151 13.86 9.77 -8.86
CA HIS A 151 12.80 10.15 -9.80
C HIS A 151 12.41 11.61 -9.60
N TYR A 152 12.35 12.35 -10.70
CA TYR A 152 11.88 13.73 -10.76
C TYR A 152 11.11 13.95 -12.06
N ALA A 153 9.99 14.67 -11.98
CA ALA A 153 9.23 15.19 -13.10
C ALA A 153 8.31 16.31 -12.59
N ASP A 154 7.96 17.25 -13.46
CA ASP A 154 6.97 18.29 -13.10
C ASP A 154 5.60 17.66 -12.82
N HIS A 155 5.27 16.61 -13.58
CA HIS A 155 4.13 15.73 -13.38
C HIS A 155 4.60 14.33 -12.93
N LEU A 156 4.79 14.14 -11.62
CA LEU A 156 5.28 12.88 -11.05
C LEU A 156 4.12 12.10 -10.42
N LEU A 157 3.94 10.84 -10.80
CA LEU A 157 2.95 9.94 -10.22
C LEU A 157 3.64 8.69 -9.67
N PHE A 158 3.60 8.50 -8.36
CA PHE A 158 3.95 7.23 -7.73
C PHE A 158 2.72 6.34 -7.61
N ILE A 159 2.84 5.09 -8.04
CA ILE A 159 1.86 4.03 -7.79
C ILE A 159 2.57 2.94 -6.99
N ILE A 160 2.19 2.78 -5.72
CA ILE A 160 2.77 1.78 -4.83
C ILE A 160 1.80 0.60 -4.74
N VAL A 161 2.17 -0.50 -5.38
CA VAL A 161 1.38 -1.74 -5.41
C VAL A 161 1.77 -2.64 -4.26
N ASP A 162 0.77 -3.25 -3.63
CA ASP A 162 0.92 -4.06 -2.41
C ASP A 162 1.63 -3.27 -1.30
N SER A 163 1.19 -2.02 -1.16
CA SER A 163 1.70 -0.97 -0.30
C SER A 163 1.84 -1.38 1.19
N ALA A 164 1.04 -2.34 1.66
CA ALA A 164 1.14 -2.88 3.01
C ALA A 164 2.44 -3.69 3.26
N HIS A 165 3.17 -4.06 2.21
CA HIS A 165 4.44 -4.80 2.29
C HIS A 165 5.67 -3.93 2.02
N ILE A 166 5.50 -2.61 1.91
CA ILE A 166 6.58 -1.66 1.66
C ILE A 166 7.03 -1.03 2.99
N SER A 167 8.34 -0.89 3.18
CA SER A 167 8.92 -0.36 4.41
C SER A 167 8.77 1.17 4.53
N ASP A 168 8.67 1.68 5.75
CA ASP A 168 8.59 3.13 6.02
C ASP A 168 9.81 3.90 5.48
N ARG A 169 10.97 3.24 5.40
CA ARG A 169 12.18 3.79 4.75
C ARG A 169 11.94 4.03 3.26
N ALA A 170 11.34 3.09 2.54
CA ALA A 170 11.00 3.27 1.13
C ALA A 170 10.00 4.42 0.94
N TYR A 171 9.00 4.55 1.82
CA TYR A 171 8.10 5.70 1.78
C TYR A 171 8.82 7.04 2.00
N SER A 172 9.80 7.07 2.91
CA SER A 172 10.60 8.29 3.15
C SER A 172 11.34 8.72 1.87
N ILE A 173 11.85 7.77 1.08
CA ILE A 173 12.50 8.03 -0.21
C ILE A 173 11.50 8.52 -1.27
N VAL A 174 10.32 7.90 -1.34
CA VAL A 174 9.24 8.31 -2.25
C VAL A 174 8.81 9.75 -1.93
N TRP A 175 8.55 10.03 -0.66
CA TRP A 175 8.17 11.38 -0.19
C TRP A 175 9.24 12.42 -0.49
N ALA A 176 10.51 12.10 -0.29
CA ALA A 176 11.61 13.01 -0.62
C ALA A 176 11.70 13.36 -2.12
N SER A 177 11.16 12.50 -2.99
CA SER A 177 11.12 12.74 -4.44
C SER A 177 9.94 13.64 -4.87
N MET A 178 8.88 13.73 -4.05
CA MET A 178 7.64 14.45 -4.35
C MET A 178 7.76 15.94 -4.08
N THR A 179 8.63 16.63 -4.82
CA THR A 179 8.96 18.05 -4.64
C THR A 179 8.24 18.99 -5.61
N SER A 180 7.67 18.46 -6.70
CA SER A 180 6.98 19.25 -7.72
C SER A 180 5.57 19.68 -7.27
N GLY A 181 5.04 20.74 -7.87
CA GLY A 181 3.67 21.21 -7.61
C GLY A 181 2.58 20.21 -8.01
N ASP A 182 2.87 19.27 -8.92
CA ASP A 182 2.01 18.15 -9.29
C ASP A 182 2.71 16.81 -9.06
N SER A 183 2.90 16.49 -7.77
CA SER A 183 3.37 15.19 -7.29
C SER A 183 2.21 14.38 -6.71
N ARG A 184 1.89 13.25 -7.33
CA ARG A 184 0.76 12.39 -6.98
C ARG A 184 1.25 11.06 -6.43
N ILE A 185 0.48 10.49 -5.50
CA ILE A 185 0.76 9.14 -4.97
C ILE A 185 -0.53 8.34 -4.82
N LEU A 186 -0.53 7.13 -5.37
CA LEU A 186 -1.59 6.15 -5.23
C LEU A 186 -1.05 4.92 -4.52
N LEU A 187 -1.60 4.62 -3.35
CA LEU A 187 -1.30 3.42 -2.58
C LEU A 187 -2.40 2.38 -2.80
N THR A 188 -2.03 1.17 -3.17
CA THR A 188 -2.98 0.07 -3.32
C THR A 188 -2.47 -1.16 -2.58
N SER A 189 -3.31 -1.78 -1.76
CA SER A 189 -2.97 -3.05 -1.12
C SER A 189 -4.20 -3.72 -0.55
N ILE A 190 -4.12 -5.03 -0.34
CA ILE A 190 -4.96 -5.68 0.66
C ILE A 190 -4.50 -5.19 2.04
N PRO A 191 -5.42 -4.90 2.99
CA PRO A 191 -5.05 -4.57 4.37
C PRO A 191 -4.11 -5.60 4.99
N SER A 192 -3.11 -5.17 5.76
CA SER A 192 -2.24 -6.10 6.50
C SER A 192 -2.94 -6.64 7.76
N PRO A 193 -2.65 -7.88 8.18
CA PRO A 193 -3.13 -8.41 9.46
C PRO A 193 -2.55 -7.64 10.65
N GLU A 194 -1.35 -7.08 10.50
CA GLU A 194 -0.62 -6.48 11.60
C GLU A 194 -1.05 -5.05 11.96
N GLU A 195 -1.71 -4.35 11.03
CA GLU A 195 -2.16 -2.96 11.18
C GLU A 195 -1.01 -2.00 11.52
N ILE A 196 0.09 -2.17 10.80
CA ILE A 196 1.32 -1.40 10.95
C ILE A 196 1.75 -0.74 9.64
N GLY A 197 2.70 0.18 9.79
CA GLY A 197 3.39 0.82 8.69
C GLY A 197 2.55 1.85 7.96
N PHE A 198 3.17 2.46 6.97
CA PHE A 198 2.63 3.60 6.26
C PHE A 198 1.24 3.37 5.64
N PHE A 199 0.96 2.20 5.06
CA PHE A 199 -0.32 1.92 4.41
C PHE A 199 -1.50 1.85 5.38
N TYR A 200 -1.27 1.33 6.60
CA TYR A 200 -2.29 1.39 7.63
C TYR A 200 -2.50 2.85 8.03
N ASP A 201 -1.43 3.57 8.35
CA ASP A 201 -1.53 4.96 8.80
C ASP A 201 -2.18 5.89 7.74
N SER A 202 -1.97 5.63 6.44
CA SER A 202 -2.60 6.40 5.34
C SER A 202 -4.12 6.25 5.32
N HIS A 203 -4.67 5.13 5.79
CA HIS A 203 -6.11 4.90 5.93
C HIS A 203 -6.71 5.39 7.24
N HIS A 204 -5.86 5.77 8.21
CA HIS A 204 -6.28 6.14 9.56
C HIS A 204 -5.71 7.52 9.93
N GLY A 205 -4.65 7.59 10.75
CA GLY A 205 -4.13 8.85 11.29
C GLY A 205 -3.63 9.87 10.25
N ARG A 206 -3.40 9.48 8.99
CA ARG A 206 -3.05 10.38 7.87
C ARG A 206 -4.16 10.54 6.84
N ALA A 207 -5.29 9.85 7.00
CA ALA A 207 -6.45 9.99 6.15
C ALA A 207 -7.14 11.33 6.42
N LEU A 208 -7.54 12.01 5.35
CA LEU A 208 -8.40 13.17 5.41
C LEU A 208 -9.80 12.72 5.84
N ALA A 209 -10.25 13.24 6.98
CA ALA A 209 -11.57 12.95 7.55
C ALA A 209 -12.12 14.22 8.23
N GLU A 210 -13.40 14.22 8.57
CA GLU A 210 -14.04 15.36 9.25
C GLU A 210 -13.39 15.65 10.62
N ASP A 211 -13.01 14.60 11.33
CA ASP A 211 -12.29 14.63 12.61
C ASP A 211 -10.76 14.74 12.45
N ASN A 212 -10.23 14.60 11.23
CA ASN A 212 -8.81 14.80 10.89
C ASN A 212 -8.64 15.68 9.64
N PRO A 213 -8.91 17.00 9.75
CA PRO A 213 -8.76 17.92 8.61
C PRO A 213 -7.29 18.12 8.19
N SER A 214 -6.33 17.74 9.05
CA SER A 214 -4.90 17.71 8.72
C SER A 214 -4.46 16.47 7.94
N GLY A 215 -5.35 15.50 7.74
CA GLY A 215 -5.08 14.34 6.91
C GLY A 215 -4.79 14.73 5.47
N VAL A 216 -3.88 14.00 4.83
CA VAL A 216 -3.42 14.30 3.46
C VAL A 216 -3.86 13.26 2.45
N TYR A 217 -4.31 12.09 2.90
CA TYR A 217 -4.72 10.98 2.04
C TYR A 217 -6.23 10.90 1.90
N LYS A 218 -6.74 10.82 0.67
CA LYS A 218 -8.09 10.33 0.42
C LYS A 218 -8.09 8.80 0.56
N ALA A 219 -8.64 8.30 1.66
CA ALA A 219 -8.75 6.88 1.94
C ALA A 219 -10.02 6.28 1.33
N ILE A 220 -9.87 5.15 0.63
CA ILE A 220 -10.98 4.47 -0.04
C ILE A 220 -10.93 2.98 0.32
N LYS A 221 -12.06 2.46 0.78
CA LYS A 221 -12.25 1.03 1.03
C LYS A 221 -13.08 0.43 -0.11
N LEU A 222 -12.51 -0.55 -0.80
CA LEU A 222 -13.22 -1.29 -1.85
C LEU A 222 -13.59 -2.70 -1.35
N SER A 223 -14.61 -3.29 -1.95
CA SER A 223 -15.10 -4.64 -1.62
C SER A 223 -15.24 -5.50 -2.87
N ALA A 224 -14.77 -6.73 -2.80
CA ALA A 224 -14.96 -7.73 -3.84
C ALA A 224 -16.43 -8.16 -3.96
N GLU A 225 -17.23 -8.03 -2.91
CA GLU A 225 -18.69 -8.30 -2.98
C GLU A 225 -19.42 -7.27 -3.86
N ASP A 226 -18.91 -6.04 -3.91
CA ASP A 226 -19.44 -4.97 -4.76
C ASP A 226 -18.81 -4.99 -6.17
N SER A 227 -17.96 -5.97 -6.48
CA SER A 227 -17.26 -6.04 -7.75
C SER A 227 -18.10 -6.73 -8.82
N PRO A 228 -18.33 -6.11 -9.99
CA PRO A 228 -19.05 -6.76 -11.09
C PRO A 228 -18.25 -7.90 -11.73
N PHE A 229 -16.99 -8.09 -11.35
CA PHE A 229 -16.10 -9.12 -11.90
C PHE A 229 -16.10 -10.42 -11.09
N ILE A 230 -16.80 -10.44 -9.95
CA ILE A 230 -16.79 -11.56 -9.01
C ILE A 230 -18.19 -12.18 -8.94
N THR A 231 -18.24 -13.51 -9.00
CA THR A 231 -19.51 -14.25 -8.90
C THR A 231 -19.82 -14.63 -7.46
N GLN A 232 -21.09 -14.94 -7.19
CA GLN A 232 -21.52 -15.36 -5.87
C GLN A 232 -20.83 -16.66 -5.43
N GLU A 233 -20.60 -17.61 -6.36
CA GLU A 233 -19.90 -18.87 -6.07
C GLU A 233 -18.45 -18.65 -5.63
N TYR A 234 -17.77 -17.65 -6.19
CA TYR A 234 -16.42 -17.27 -5.75
C TYR A 234 -16.44 -16.77 -4.30
N LEU A 235 -17.40 -15.90 -3.96
CA LEU A 235 -17.57 -15.37 -2.61
C LEU A 235 -17.89 -16.48 -1.61
N ASP A 236 -18.77 -17.41 -1.98
CA ASP A 236 -19.17 -18.51 -1.10
C ASP A 236 -18.01 -19.50 -0.89
N HIS A 237 -17.23 -19.79 -1.94
CA HIS A 237 -16.02 -20.61 -1.82
C HIS A 237 -15.02 -20.01 -0.82
N PHE A 238 -14.76 -18.70 -0.90
CA PHE A 238 -13.84 -18.05 0.03
C PHE A 238 -14.44 -17.89 1.43
N ALA A 239 -15.75 -17.71 1.56
CA ALA A 239 -16.42 -17.73 2.85
C ALA A 239 -16.24 -19.09 3.53
N GLU A 240 -16.47 -20.20 2.83
CA GLU A 240 -16.24 -21.54 3.36
C GLU A 240 -14.77 -21.76 3.73
N ARG A 241 -13.85 -21.44 2.80
CA ARG A 241 -12.41 -21.61 2.99
C ARG A 241 -11.87 -20.88 4.22
N TYR A 242 -12.34 -19.66 4.47
CA TYR A 242 -11.88 -18.84 5.58
C TYR A 242 -12.69 -19.04 6.88
N GLY A 243 -13.65 -19.97 6.90
CA GLY A 243 -14.44 -20.25 8.10
C GLY A 243 -15.55 -19.23 8.37
N GLY A 244 -16.05 -18.56 7.34
CA GLY A 244 -17.18 -17.64 7.35
C GLY A 244 -16.83 -16.24 6.85
N ARG A 245 -17.86 -15.44 6.55
CA ARG A 245 -17.72 -14.05 6.07
C ARG A 245 -17.19 -13.08 7.13
N ASN A 246 -17.34 -13.45 8.40
CA ASN A 246 -16.86 -12.64 9.52
C ASN A 246 -15.38 -12.91 9.84
N SER A 247 -14.75 -13.92 9.24
CA SER A 247 -13.36 -14.23 9.54
C SER A 247 -12.42 -13.09 9.13
N ASP A 248 -11.32 -12.94 9.86
CA ASP A 248 -10.34 -11.88 9.60
C ASP A 248 -9.79 -11.96 8.17
N ASP A 249 -9.60 -13.17 7.64
CA ASP A 249 -9.14 -13.39 6.28
C ASP A 249 -10.20 -12.98 5.24
N TYR A 250 -11.47 -13.31 5.44
CA TYR A 250 -12.53 -12.89 4.51
C TYR A 250 -12.69 -11.37 4.51
N ARG A 251 -12.76 -10.75 5.70
CA ARG A 251 -12.87 -9.31 5.86
C ARG A 251 -11.73 -8.56 5.14
N ARG A 252 -10.50 -9.06 5.25
CA ARG A 252 -9.35 -8.44 4.57
C ARG A 252 -9.32 -8.72 3.07
N MET A 253 -9.45 -9.98 2.67
CA MET A 253 -9.21 -10.42 1.30
C MET A 253 -10.39 -10.14 0.35
N ILE A 254 -11.61 -10.07 0.89
CA ILE A 254 -12.85 -9.85 0.14
C ILE A 254 -13.43 -8.48 0.46
N LEU A 255 -13.66 -8.14 1.73
CA LEU A 255 -14.31 -6.86 2.09
C LEU A 255 -13.36 -5.65 2.12
N GLY A 256 -12.05 -5.88 1.97
CA GLY A 256 -11.03 -4.83 2.02
C GLY A 256 -10.92 -4.14 3.38
N GLU A 257 -11.32 -4.80 4.46
CA GLU A 257 -11.34 -4.25 5.81
C GLU A 257 -10.07 -4.54 6.60
N PHE A 258 -9.61 -3.56 7.39
CA PHE A 258 -8.59 -3.81 8.41
C PHE A 258 -9.19 -4.63 9.57
N PRO A 259 -8.38 -5.46 10.27
CA PRO A 259 -8.84 -6.24 11.41
C PRO A 259 -9.55 -5.47 12.53
N GLY A 260 -9.23 -4.18 12.74
CA GLY A 260 -9.75 -3.30 13.79
C GLY A 260 -9.11 -3.50 15.17
N ILE A 261 -8.05 -4.30 15.28
CA ILE A 261 -7.45 -4.68 16.57
C ILE A 261 -6.71 -3.51 17.19
N ARG A 262 -5.94 -2.77 16.38
CA ARG A 262 -5.16 -1.61 16.83
C ARG A 262 -6.08 -0.51 17.37
N GLU A 263 -7.16 -0.19 16.67
CA GLU A 263 -8.14 0.82 17.08
C GLU A 263 -8.85 0.42 18.37
N ALA A 264 -9.40 -0.81 18.43
CA ALA A 264 -10.07 -1.31 19.62
C ALA A 264 -9.18 -1.25 20.86
N VAL A 265 -7.90 -1.57 20.71
CA VAL A 265 -6.91 -1.42 21.79
C VAL A 265 -6.65 0.05 22.11
N LEU A 266 -6.47 0.93 21.12
CA LEU A 266 -6.20 2.35 21.35
C LEU A 266 -7.34 3.05 22.09
N GLU A 267 -8.59 2.75 21.74
CA GLU A 267 -9.81 3.32 22.33
C GLU A 267 -10.12 2.80 23.74
N SER A 268 -9.56 1.64 24.11
CA SER A 268 -9.77 1.04 25.43
C SER A 268 -8.85 1.63 26.52
N ASP A 269 -9.17 1.38 27.79
CA ASP A 269 -8.30 1.69 28.94
C ASP A 269 -7.16 0.67 29.14
N MET A 270 -7.07 -0.35 28.27
CA MET A 270 -6.02 -1.36 28.36
C MET A 270 -4.63 -0.70 28.27
N PRO A 271 -3.66 -1.10 29.11
CA PRO A 271 -2.30 -0.60 29.02
C PRO A 271 -1.71 -0.82 27.63
N LYS A 272 -0.89 0.12 27.15
CA LYS A 272 -0.45 0.13 25.74
C LYS A 272 0.86 -0.61 25.48
N THR A 273 1.73 -0.71 26.49
CA THR A 273 3.07 -1.28 26.35
C THR A 273 3.46 -2.13 27.54
N MET A 274 4.21 -3.21 27.31
CA MET A 274 4.86 -4.03 28.33
C MET A 274 6.37 -3.90 28.20
N ARG A 275 7.05 -3.65 29.33
CA ARG A 275 8.51 -3.55 29.40
C ARG A 275 9.12 -4.84 29.94
N PHE A 276 10.31 -5.16 29.45
CA PHE A 276 11.12 -6.32 29.84
C PHE A 276 12.49 -5.84 30.28
N SER A 277 12.97 -6.36 31.40
CA SER A 277 14.35 -6.18 31.86
C SER A 277 15.07 -7.51 31.72
N MET A 278 16.12 -7.52 30.90
CA MET A 278 16.86 -8.74 30.58
C MET A 278 18.04 -8.96 31.54
N PRO A 279 18.51 -10.21 31.74
CA PRO A 279 19.67 -10.51 32.58
C PRO A 279 20.98 -9.83 32.13
N ASP A 280 21.10 -9.47 30.86
CA ASP A 280 22.25 -8.72 30.31
C ASP A 280 22.18 -7.20 30.60
N GLY A 281 21.13 -6.76 31.29
CA GLY A 281 20.89 -5.37 31.64
C GLY A 281 20.22 -4.54 30.55
N SER A 282 19.88 -5.15 29.40
CA SER A 282 19.08 -4.49 28.37
C SER A 282 17.62 -4.34 28.81
N GLU A 283 16.97 -3.29 28.32
CA GLU A 283 15.55 -3.05 28.53
C GLU A 283 14.84 -3.00 27.18
N TRP A 284 13.72 -3.70 27.09
CA TRP A 284 12.93 -3.82 25.88
C TRP A 284 11.48 -3.45 26.16
N THR A 285 10.75 -3.07 25.12
CA THR A 285 9.30 -2.82 25.19
C THR A 285 8.60 -3.48 24.02
N ILE A 286 7.38 -3.97 24.25
CA ILE A 286 6.49 -4.42 23.19
C ILE A 286 5.12 -3.75 23.33
N PRO A 287 4.45 -3.38 22.22
CA PRO A 287 3.06 -2.95 22.26
C PRO A 287 2.15 -4.09 22.77
N LEU A 288 1.34 -3.82 23.79
CA LEU A 288 0.46 -4.83 24.39
C LEU A 288 -0.63 -5.33 23.44
N ARG A 289 -0.96 -4.55 22.40
CA ARG A 289 -1.82 -5.00 21.30
C ARG A 289 -1.34 -6.32 20.66
N VAL A 290 -0.03 -6.59 20.67
CA VAL A 290 0.55 -7.83 20.10
C VAL A 290 0.17 -9.03 20.97
N ILE A 291 0.34 -8.89 22.29
CA ILE A 291 -0.03 -9.91 23.28
C ILE A 291 -1.55 -10.11 23.29
N ALA A 292 -2.32 -9.01 23.30
CA ALA A 292 -3.78 -9.04 23.26
C ALA A 292 -4.32 -9.69 21.99
N ARG A 293 -3.71 -9.42 20.83
CA ARG A 293 -4.02 -10.10 19.57
C ARG A 293 -3.77 -11.60 19.67
N HIS A 294 -2.61 -12.02 20.16
CA HIS A 294 -2.29 -13.44 20.31
C HIS A 294 -3.29 -14.15 21.24
N HIS A 295 -3.64 -13.51 22.36
CA HIS A 295 -4.68 -14.00 23.27
C HIS A 295 -6.03 -14.14 22.55
N ALA A 296 -6.49 -13.08 21.89
CA ALA A 296 -7.76 -13.08 21.20
C ALA A 296 -7.82 -14.13 20.09
N GLN A 297 -6.79 -14.26 19.25
CA GLN A 297 -6.74 -15.24 18.17
C GLN A 297 -6.82 -16.68 18.68
N HIS A 298 -6.11 -16.99 19.76
CA HIS A 298 -6.10 -18.32 20.36
C HIS A 298 -7.49 -18.76 20.79
N HIS A 299 -8.24 -17.87 21.43
CA HIS A 299 -9.57 -18.17 21.94
C HIS A 299 -10.68 -18.01 20.89
N ALA A 300 -10.61 -16.98 20.04
CA ALA A 300 -11.56 -16.77 18.96
C ALA A 300 -11.71 -18.02 18.08
N LYS A 301 -10.58 -18.66 17.72
CA LYS A 301 -10.56 -19.91 16.96
C LYS A 301 -11.25 -21.08 17.68
N LYS A 302 -11.12 -21.18 19.01
CA LYS A 302 -11.77 -22.24 19.79
C LYS A 302 -13.28 -22.05 19.91
N HIS A 303 -13.73 -20.80 19.87
CA HIS A 303 -15.13 -20.42 20.06
C HIS A 303 -15.87 -20.08 18.77
N GLY A 304 -15.21 -20.12 17.62
CA GLY A 304 -15.83 -19.85 16.31
C GLY A 304 -16.27 -18.39 16.14
N VAL A 305 -15.60 -17.44 16.81
CA VAL A 305 -15.87 -16.00 16.69
C VAL A 305 -14.68 -15.28 16.06
N THR A 306 -14.85 -14.00 15.73
CA THR A 306 -13.77 -13.19 15.15
C THR A 306 -12.74 -12.80 16.22
N THR A 307 -11.51 -12.54 15.80
CA THR A 307 -10.47 -12.06 16.72
C THR A 307 -10.88 -10.73 17.35
N LEU A 308 -11.44 -9.82 16.57
CA LEU A 308 -11.89 -8.51 17.03
C LEU A 308 -13.01 -8.62 18.07
N GLU A 309 -13.97 -9.51 17.84
CA GLU A 309 -15.09 -9.75 18.76
C GLU A 309 -14.59 -10.30 20.10
N TRP A 310 -13.74 -11.33 20.07
CA TRP A 310 -13.16 -11.87 21.31
C TRP A 310 -12.30 -10.84 22.04
N LEU A 311 -11.52 -10.06 21.28
CA LEU A 311 -10.68 -9.00 21.81
C LEU A 311 -11.52 -7.99 22.61
N LYS A 312 -12.59 -7.47 22.02
CA LYS A 312 -13.47 -6.47 22.63
C LYS A 312 -14.23 -7.02 23.84
N SER A 313 -14.79 -8.23 23.72
CA SER A 313 -15.68 -8.78 24.75
C SER A 313 -14.96 -9.44 25.92
N HIS A 314 -13.74 -9.94 25.72
CA HIS A 314 -13.04 -10.75 26.74
C HIS A 314 -11.61 -10.29 27.00
N THR A 315 -10.78 -10.18 25.96
CA THR A 315 -9.34 -9.89 26.16
C THR A 315 -9.11 -8.51 26.75
N ILE A 316 -9.70 -7.46 26.18
CA ILE A 316 -9.54 -6.08 26.65
C ILE A 316 -10.05 -5.94 28.10
N PRO A 317 -11.27 -6.39 28.45
CA PRO A 317 -11.73 -6.37 29.84
C PRO A 317 -10.80 -7.10 30.81
N LEU A 318 -10.34 -8.30 30.45
CA LEU A 318 -9.44 -9.09 31.28
C LEU A 318 -8.10 -8.37 31.50
N PHE A 319 -7.46 -7.90 30.42
CA PHE A 319 -6.15 -7.26 30.49
C PHE A 319 -6.20 -5.87 31.15
N THR A 320 -7.35 -5.20 31.11
CA THR A 320 -7.57 -3.93 31.82
C THR A 320 -7.76 -4.17 33.32
N ALA A 321 -8.46 -5.24 33.71
CA ALA A 321 -8.75 -5.54 35.11
C ALA A 321 -7.60 -6.25 35.85
N ASP A 322 -6.84 -7.11 35.16
CA ASP A 322 -5.78 -7.92 35.76
C ASP A 322 -4.50 -7.91 34.92
N HIS A 323 -3.52 -7.12 35.36
CA HIS A 323 -2.21 -7.07 34.72
C HIS A 323 -1.42 -8.38 34.88
N ASN A 324 -1.71 -9.23 35.88
CA ASN A 324 -1.04 -10.53 36.00
C ASN A 324 -1.48 -11.47 34.88
N ALA A 325 -2.73 -11.39 34.42
CA ALA A 325 -3.20 -12.16 33.27
C ALA A 325 -2.36 -11.89 32.01
N ILE A 326 -1.94 -10.63 31.81
CA ILE A 326 -1.03 -10.24 30.72
C ILE A 326 0.32 -10.95 30.89
N VAL A 327 0.91 -10.88 32.09
CA VAL A 327 2.23 -11.44 32.40
C VAL A 327 2.24 -12.97 32.24
N GLU A 328 1.21 -13.65 32.73
CA GLU A 328 1.10 -15.10 32.57
C GLU A 328 0.89 -15.49 31.11
N TRP A 329 0.04 -14.76 30.37
CA TRP A 329 -0.16 -15.05 28.95
C TRP A 329 1.10 -14.83 28.13
N ALA A 330 1.88 -13.79 28.43
CA ALA A 330 3.14 -13.47 27.79
C ALA A 330 4.15 -14.63 27.83
N LYS A 331 4.09 -15.50 28.84
CA LYS A 331 4.93 -16.72 28.94
C LYS A 331 4.58 -17.81 27.92
N THR A 332 3.39 -17.74 27.33
CA THR A 332 2.89 -18.75 26.37
C THR A 332 3.22 -18.42 24.92
N ILE A 333 3.68 -17.21 24.64
CA ILE A 333 3.94 -16.71 23.29
C ILE A 333 5.30 -17.24 22.81
N PRO A 334 5.39 -17.83 21.61
CA PRO A 334 6.68 -18.05 20.95
C PRO A 334 7.27 -16.69 20.53
N TRP A 335 8.22 -16.18 21.30
CA TRP A 335 8.71 -14.80 21.19
C TRP A 335 9.42 -14.52 19.86
N GLU A 336 9.97 -15.53 19.21
CA GLU A 336 10.50 -15.45 17.85
C GLU A 336 9.45 -14.93 16.84
N ASN A 337 8.17 -15.21 17.06
CA ASN A 337 7.08 -14.80 16.15
C ASN A 337 6.66 -13.34 16.34
N VAL A 338 7.08 -12.71 17.44
CA VAL A 338 6.69 -11.33 17.79
C VAL A 338 7.90 -10.43 18.04
N ALA A 339 9.12 -10.94 17.82
CA ALA A 339 10.36 -10.21 18.06
C ALA A 339 10.47 -8.92 17.24
N GLU A 340 9.91 -8.89 16.03
CA GLU A 340 9.91 -7.71 15.15
C GLU A 340 9.16 -6.50 15.74
N TYR A 341 8.25 -6.72 16.70
CA TYR A 341 7.51 -5.64 17.38
C TYR A 341 8.22 -5.14 18.64
N ALA A 342 9.30 -5.78 19.05
CA ALA A 342 10.04 -5.40 20.24
C ALA A 342 11.01 -4.25 19.92
N HIS A 343 11.04 -3.25 20.78
CA HIS A 343 11.95 -2.13 20.68
C HIS A 343 12.88 -2.11 21.89
N MET A 344 14.18 -2.07 21.65
CA MET A 344 15.19 -1.91 22.69
C MET A 344 15.17 -0.46 23.20
N LEU A 345 14.87 -0.29 24.48
CA LEU A 345 14.93 1.00 25.18
C LEU A 345 16.34 1.29 25.70
N LYS A 346 17.04 0.25 26.13
CA LYS A 346 18.38 0.34 26.69
C LYS A 346 19.23 -0.84 26.21
N PRO A 347 20.43 -0.59 25.67
CA PRO A 347 21.32 -1.67 25.25
C PRO A 347 21.79 -2.50 26.46
N PRO A 348 22.27 -3.73 26.23
CA PRO A 348 22.93 -4.52 27.26
C PRO A 348 24.02 -3.69 27.93
N LYS A 349 24.26 -3.92 29.23
CA LYS A 349 25.44 -3.33 29.87
C LYS A 349 26.67 -3.86 29.14
N ASP A 350 27.52 -2.95 28.69
CA ASP A 350 28.71 -3.33 27.95
C ASP A 350 29.65 -4.14 28.86
N ARG A 351 29.55 -5.47 28.78
CA ARG A 351 30.54 -6.35 29.39
C ARG A 351 31.90 -6.19 28.71
N GLN A 352 31.93 -5.63 27.50
CA GLN A 352 33.18 -5.38 26.79
C GLN A 352 33.90 -4.17 27.34
N GLU A 353 33.26 -3.15 27.92
CA GLU A 353 34.00 -2.01 28.49
C GLU A 353 35.06 -2.47 29.50
N ILE A 354 34.69 -3.39 30.40
CA ILE A 354 35.64 -4.04 31.31
C ILE A 354 36.67 -4.84 30.50
N SER A 355 36.26 -5.65 29.53
CA SER A 355 37.16 -6.43 28.70
C SER A 355 38.14 -5.58 27.89
N TRP A 356 37.76 -4.43 27.36
CA TRP A 356 38.59 -3.46 26.64
C TRP A 356 39.54 -2.74 27.60
N LEU A 357 39.08 -2.42 28.81
CA LEU A 357 39.92 -1.83 29.86
C LEU A 357 41.01 -2.80 30.33
N THR A 358 40.66 -4.09 30.49
CA THR A 358 41.54 -5.14 31.02
C THR A 358 42.27 -5.96 29.96
N ALA A 359 41.89 -5.86 28.68
CA ALA A 359 42.56 -6.58 27.60
C ALA A 359 44.01 -6.10 27.47
N GLU A 360 44.88 -7.05 27.10
CA GLU A 360 46.22 -6.74 26.62
C GLU A 360 46.11 -5.93 25.32
N LYS A 361 46.76 -4.76 25.29
CA LYS A 361 46.69 -3.80 24.19
C LYS A 361 47.92 -3.98 23.32
N ILE A 362 47.74 -4.60 22.15
CA ILE A 362 48.79 -4.77 21.14
C ILE A 362 48.62 -3.66 20.09
N ILE A 363 49.70 -2.95 19.81
CA ILE A 363 49.77 -1.90 18.77
C ILE A 363 50.56 -2.50 17.60
N GLU A 364 49.97 -2.56 16.41
CA GLU A 364 50.63 -2.97 15.16
C GLU A 364 51.24 -1.79 14.41
#